data_AF-A0A5C6U703-F1
#
_entry.id   AF-A0A5C6U703-F1
#
_cell.length_a   1.000
_cell.length_b   1.000
_cell.length_c   1.000
_cell.angle_alpha   90.00
_cell.angle_beta   90.00
_cell.angle_gamma   90.00
#
_symmetry.space_group_name_H-M   'P 1'
#
loop_
_entity.id
_entity.type
_entity.pdbx_description
1 polymer ?
#
loop_
_entity_poly.entity_id
_entity_poly.type
_entity_poly.pdbx_seq_one_letter_code
_entity_poly.pdbx_strand_id
1 'polypeptide(L)'
;MGGFSIWHWLVLGVIVLLLFGKGRFSDMMGDVAKGIKSFKQGMSEDDAKPDGSPTAHGRIEVQPPRDLSASPPPAEQPHVAPAPSEPGDGRQG
;
A
#
# COMPACT_ATOMS: atom_id res chain seq x y z
N MET A 1 -29.70 -43.01 6.47
CA MET A 1 -29.93 -41.55 6.42
C MET A 1 -28.63 -40.88 5.98
N GLY A 2 -28.25 -41.06 4.71
CA GLY A 2 -27.00 -40.57 4.14
C GLY A 2 -27.06 -39.07 3.98
N GLY A 3 -26.58 -38.34 4.99
CA GLY A 3 -26.56 -36.89 5.03
C GLY A 3 -25.89 -36.34 3.77
N PHE A 4 -26.63 -35.49 3.06
CA PHE A 4 -26.19 -34.55 2.04
C PHE A 4 -24.81 -34.85 1.45
N SER A 5 -24.82 -35.76 0.46
CA SER A 5 -23.68 -36.12 -0.38
C SER A 5 -22.85 -34.87 -0.74
N ILE A 6 -21.52 -35.00 -0.82
CA ILE A 6 -20.59 -33.92 -1.15
C ILE A 6 -21.04 -33.11 -2.38
N TRP A 7 -21.75 -33.76 -3.30
CA TRP A 7 -22.42 -33.14 -4.45
C TRP A 7 -23.42 -32.03 -4.10
N HIS A 8 -24.18 -32.17 -3.02
CA HIS A 8 -25.15 -31.17 -2.57
C HIS A 8 -24.46 -29.89 -2.09
N TRP A 9 -23.38 -30.01 -1.32
CA TRP A 9 -22.62 -28.86 -0.84
C TRP A 9 -21.94 -28.09 -1.97
N LEU A 10 -21.48 -28.80 -3.01
CA LEU A 10 -20.92 -28.17 -4.22
C LEU A 10 -21.99 -27.34 -4.95
N VAL A 11 -23.18 -27.91 -5.16
CA VAL A 11 -24.30 -27.23 -5.82
C VAL A 11 -24.79 -26.03 -4.99
N LEU A 12 -24.86 -26.17 -3.66
CA LEU A 12 -25.25 -25.07 -2.76
C LEU A 12 -24.23 -23.92 -2.81
N GLY A 13 -22.94 -24.22 -2.81
CA GLY A 13 -21.88 -23.22 -2.95
C GLY A 13 -21.97 -22.44 -4.26
N VAL A 14 -22.28 -23.12 -5.37
CA VAL A 14 -22.50 -22.47 -6.67
C VAL A 14 -23.71 -21.55 -6.64
N ILE A 15 -24.85 -21.99 -6.09
CA ILE A 15 -26.06 -21.15 -5.97
C ILE A 15 -25.79 -19.90 -5.14
N VAL A 16 -25.12 -20.03 -4.00
CA VAL A 16 -24.76 -18.89 -3.13
C VAL A 16 -23.84 -17.92 -3.89
N LEU A 17 -22.84 -18.41 -4.62
CA LEU A 17 -21.95 -17.56 -5.41
C LEU A 17 -22.68 -16.84 -6.56
N LEU A 18 -23.70 -17.45 -7.17
CA LEU A 18 -24.54 -16.81 -8.20
C LEU A 18 -25.47 -15.75 -7.60
N LEU A 19 -26.07 -16.00 -6.42
CA LEU A 19 -26.96 -15.06 -5.74
C LEU A 19 -26.22 -13.83 -5.22
N PHE A 20 -25.06 -14.04 -4.59
CA PHE A 20 -24.25 -12.96 -4.04
C PHE A 20 -23.32 -12.33 -5.09
N GLY A 21 -23.02 -13.05 -6.18
CA GLY A 21 -22.08 -12.64 -7.21
C GLY A 21 -20.62 -12.66 -6.74
N LYS A 22 -19.68 -12.68 -7.70
CA LYS A 22 -18.24 -12.75 -7.41
C LYS A 22 -17.70 -11.55 -6.60
N GLY A 23 -18.33 -10.38 -6.73
CA GLY A 23 -17.82 -9.13 -6.16
C GLY A 23 -18.09 -8.98 -4.66
N ARG A 24 -19.25 -9.41 -4.17
CA ARG A 24 -19.62 -9.30 -2.75
C ARG A 24 -19.10 -10.48 -1.93
N PHE A 25 -19.06 -11.67 -2.52
CA PHE A 25 -18.55 -12.86 -1.83
C PHE A 25 -17.06 -12.73 -1.47
N SER A 26 -16.20 -12.24 -2.39
CA SER A 26 -14.76 -12.09 -2.12
C SER A 26 -14.43 -11.04 -1.06
N ASP A 27 -15.16 -9.93 -1.03
CA ASP A 27 -14.95 -8.86 -0.05
C ASP A 27 -15.33 -9.32 1.37
N MET A 28 -16.49 -9.98 1.50
CA MET A 28 -16.93 -10.57 2.77
C MET A 28 -16.07 -11.76 3.22
N MET A 29 -15.64 -12.63 2.29
CA MET A 29 -14.71 -13.73 2.63
C MET A 29 -13.36 -13.20 3.11
N GLY A 30 -12.87 -12.08 2.55
CA GLY A 30 -11.63 -11.44 2.97
C GLY A 30 -11.69 -10.96 4.43
N ASP A 31 -12.78 -10.28 4.81
CA ASP A 31 -12.99 -9.79 6.17
C ASP A 31 -13.15 -10.95 7.17
N VAL A 32 -13.97 -11.95 6.82
CA VAL A 32 -14.15 -13.17 7.62
C VAL A 32 -12.84 -13.96 7.77
N ALA A 33 -12.06 -14.12 6.70
CA ALA A 33 -10.77 -14.80 6.76
C ALA A 33 -9.77 -14.05 7.64
N LYS A 34 -9.78 -12.71 7.63
CA LYS A 34 -8.93 -11.88 8.48
C LYS A 34 -9.32 -12.02 9.96
N GLY A 35 -10.62 -12.00 10.27
CA GLY A 35 -11.13 -12.24 11.62
C GLY A 35 -10.78 -13.63 12.17
N ILE A 36 -10.97 -14.68 11.37
CA ILE A 36 -10.62 -16.06 11.76
C ILE A 36 -9.09 -16.22 11.90
N LYS A 37 -8.30 -15.59 11.02
CA LYS A 37 -6.82 -15.62 11.11
C LYS A 37 -6.34 -14.92 12.39
N SER A 38 -6.86 -13.75 12.72
CA SER A 38 -6.53 -13.05 13.97
C SER A 38 -6.97 -13.82 15.22
N PHE A 39 -8.12 -14.50 15.17
CA PHE A 39 -8.57 -15.36 16.25
C PHE A 39 -7.61 -16.56 16.47
N LYS A 40 -7.19 -17.20 15.37
CA LYS A 40 -6.22 -18.29 15.44
C LYS A 40 -4.83 -17.81 15.87
N GLN A 41 -4.38 -16.66 15.36
CA GLN A 41 -3.12 -16.05 15.76
C GLN A 41 -3.12 -15.73 17.26
N GLY A 42 -4.18 -15.09 17.79
CA GLY A 42 -4.29 -14.78 19.22
C GLY A 42 -4.34 -16.03 20.12
N MET A 43 -4.88 -17.15 19.64
CA MET A 43 -4.83 -18.43 20.35
C MET A 43 -3.48 -19.16 20.21
N SER A 44 -2.76 -18.97 19.12
CA SER A 44 -1.43 -19.54 18.91
C SER A 44 -0.29 -18.68 19.49
N GLU A 45 -0.51 -17.38 19.70
CA GLU A 45 0.45 -16.48 20.37
C GLU A 45 0.64 -16.81 21.86
N ASP A 46 -0.28 -17.56 22.46
CA ASP A 46 -0.12 -18.13 23.81
C ASP A 46 0.92 -19.27 23.84
N ASP A 47 1.28 -19.85 22.68
CA ASP A 47 2.17 -21.03 22.56
C ASP A 47 3.44 -20.78 21.71
N ALA A 48 3.43 -19.91 20.69
CA ALA A 48 4.63 -19.54 19.93
C ALA A 48 4.48 -18.23 19.09
N LYS A 49 5.58 -17.46 19.05
CA LYS A 49 5.85 -16.18 18.36
C LYS A 49 5.40 -16.12 16.87
N PRO A 50 5.07 -14.94 16.29
CA PRO A 50 4.08 -14.83 15.22
C PRO A 50 4.66 -15.05 13.81
N ASP A 51 3.96 -15.88 13.04
CA ASP A 51 4.12 -15.97 11.58
C ASP A 51 3.35 -14.81 10.92
N GLY A 52 4.12 -13.84 10.41
CA GLY A 52 3.60 -12.77 9.58
C GLY A 52 3.30 -13.29 8.18
N SER A 53 2.02 -13.31 7.78
CA SER A 53 1.67 -13.38 6.36
C SER A 53 1.19 -12.01 5.88
N PRO A 54 1.92 -11.35 4.97
CA PRO A 54 1.38 -10.24 4.21
C PRO A 54 0.54 -10.82 3.09
N THR A 55 -0.75 -10.52 3.02
CA THR A 55 -1.48 -10.76 1.77
C THR A 55 -2.48 -9.65 1.52
N ALA A 56 -2.27 -9.03 0.35
CA ALA A 56 -3.12 -8.09 -0.34
C ALA A 56 -3.21 -6.67 0.24
N HIS A 57 -2.07 -5.97 0.31
CA HIS A 57 -2.09 -4.62 -0.26
C HIS A 57 -2.19 -4.80 -1.78
N GLY A 58 -3.39 -4.55 -2.32
CA GLY A 58 -3.55 -4.18 -3.72
C GLY A 58 -2.77 -2.88 -3.95
N ARG A 59 -1.46 -2.99 -4.12
CA ARG A 59 -0.64 -1.94 -4.71
C ARG A 59 -0.90 -2.00 -6.21
N ILE A 60 -1.97 -1.35 -6.64
CA ILE A 60 -1.94 -0.69 -7.95
C ILE A 60 -0.99 0.49 -7.73
N GLU A 61 0.29 0.22 -7.96
CA GLU A 61 1.33 1.22 -8.10
C GLU A 61 0.99 2.03 -9.35
N VAL A 62 0.26 3.14 -9.20
CA VAL A 62 0.43 4.25 -10.13
C VAL A 62 1.82 4.80 -9.82
N GLN A 63 2.82 4.21 -10.47
CA GLN A 63 4.17 4.71 -10.57
C GLN A 63 4.14 6.16 -11.09
N PRO A 64 4.78 7.13 -10.42
CA PRO A 64 5.35 8.28 -11.10
C PRO A 64 6.86 8.25 -10.83
N PRO A 65 7.62 7.58 -11.69
CA PRO A 65 8.93 8.10 -12.03
C PRO A 65 9.09 8.04 -13.53
N ARG A 66 8.61 9.08 -14.22
CA ARG A 66 9.26 9.51 -15.44
C ARG A 66 10.08 10.72 -15.08
N ASP A 67 11.33 10.45 -14.75
CA ASP A 67 12.46 11.28 -15.15
C ASP A 67 12.19 11.86 -16.54
N LEU A 68 11.62 13.05 -16.58
CA LEU A 68 11.76 13.95 -17.71
C LEU A 68 13.09 14.68 -17.52
N SER A 69 14.16 13.90 -17.71
CA SER A 69 15.38 14.44 -18.30
C SER A 69 15.00 14.95 -19.68
N ALA A 70 14.61 16.23 -19.76
CA ALA A 70 14.55 17.01 -20.98
C ALA A 70 14.73 18.50 -20.64
N SER A 71 16.00 18.91 -20.66
CA SER A 71 16.56 20.27 -20.86
C SER A 71 16.50 21.33 -19.75
N PRO A 72 17.65 21.91 -19.35
CA PRO A 72 17.76 23.30 -18.89
C PRO A 72 17.81 24.26 -20.11
N PRO A 73 17.88 25.62 -19.99
CA PRO A 73 17.17 26.65 -19.20
C PRO A 73 16.36 27.61 -20.16
N PRO A 74 15.52 28.61 -19.73
CA PRO A 74 16.01 29.99 -19.47
C PRO A 74 15.05 30.88 -18.63
N ALA A 75 15.37 31.22 -17.37
CA ALA A 75 14.92 32.47 -16.71
C ALA A 75 15.32 32.48 -15.23
N GLU A 76 16.56 32.80 -14.94
CA GLU A 76 16.88 33.73 -13.85
C GLU A 76 18.35 34.09 -14.03
N GLN A 77 18.59 35.22 -14.71
CA GLN A 77 19.86 35.92 -14.58
C GLN A 77 19.71 36.76 -13.31
N PRO A 78 20.42 36.45 -12.20
CA PRO A 78 20.53 37.37 -11.08
C PRO A 78 21.25 38.60 -11.61
N HIS A 79 20.48 39.67 -11.69
CA HIS A 79 20.91 40.99 -12.08
C HIS A 79 22.10 41.43 -11.21
N VAL A 80 23.28 41.49 -11.85
CA VAL A 80 24.25 42.58 -11.79
C VAL A 80 24.54 43.16 -10.39
N ALA A 81 25.74 42.84 -9.87
CA ALA A 81 26.40 43.64 -8.83
C ALA A 81 26.62 45.09 -9.32
N PRO A 82 26.47 46.12 -8.47
CA PRO A 82 27.68 46.73 -7.91
C PRO A 82 27.49 47.44 -6.54
N ALA A 83 28.34 47.14 -5.56
CA ALA A 83 28.77 48.13 -4.56
C ALA A 83 30.02 47.62 -3.84
N PRO A 84 31.19 48.28 -3.99
CA PRO A 84 32.34 48.00 -3.15
C PRO A 84 32.11 48.69 -1.81
N SER A 85 31.70 47.93 -0.80
CA SER A 85 31.75 48.42 0.58
C SER A 85 33.20 48.32 1.05
N GLU A 86 33.86 49.47 1.00
CA GLU A 86 35.20 49.77 1.49
C GLU A 86 35.49 49.14 2.88
N PRO A 87 36.61 48.42 3.07
CA PRO A 87 37.00 47.90 4.36
C PRO A 87 37.73 49.00 5.15
N GLY A 88 37.01 49.72 5.99
CA GLY A 88 37.58 50.61 6.99
C GLY A 88 38.22 49.83 8.15
N ASP A 89 39.36 49.17 7.89
CA ASP A 89 40.22 48.59 8.94
C ASP A 89 41.25 49.63 9.36
N GLY A 90 41.02 50.21 10.53
CA GLY A 90 41.90 51.19 11.16
C GLY A 90 43.17 50.55 11.69
N ARG A 91 44.21 50.52 10.86
CA ARG A 91 45.56 50.14 11.30
C ARG A 91 46.67 50.98 10.68
N GLN A 92 47.38 51.66 11.60
CA GLN A 92 48.81 52.01 11.58
C GLN A 92 49.18 53.41 11.07
N GLY A 93 49.75 54.22 11.98
CA GLY A 93 50.47 55.46 11.70
C GLY A 93 50.28 56.52 12.77
#